data_AF-A0A5E6NBY0-F1
#
_entry.id   AF-A0A5E6NBY0-F1
#
_cell.length_a   1.000
_cell.length_b   1.000
_cell.length_c   1.000
_cell.angle_alpha   90.00
_cell.angle_beta   90.00
_cell.angle_gamma   90.00
#
_symmetry.space_group_name_H-M   'P 1'
#
loop_
_entity.id
_entity.type
_entity.pdbx_description
1 polymer ?
#
loop_
_entity_poly.entity_id
_entity_poly.type
_entity_poly.pdbx_seq_one_letter_code
_entity_poly.pdbx_strand_id
1 'polypeptide(L)'
;MHYARQGIITPEMEYIAIRENCKWQDYKDQIGQQKGESFGASIPDMITPEFVRDEVARGRAVIPANINHPESEPMIIGRNFMVKINGNIGNSALGSSIDEEVDKMVWGIRWGADTIMDLSTGKNIHETREWIIRNSPVPIGTVRFSSLRKSQWRGRRFNLGSVS
;
A
#
# COMPACT_ATOMS: atom_id res chain seq x y z
N MET A 1 -13.80 -2.38 3.94
CA MET A 1 -14.63 -1.67 4.95
C MET A 1 -16.12 -2.01 4.84
N HIS A 2 -16.75 -1.95 3.66
CA HIS A 2 -18.17 -2.28 3.49
C HIS A 2 -18.52 -3.69 4.04
N TYR A 3 -17.83 -4.72 3.54
CA TYR A 3 -18.02 -6.12 4.00
C TYR A 3 -17.76 -6.29 5.50
N ALA A 4 -16.69 -5.68 6.01
CA ALA A 4 -16.35 -5.75 7.43
C ALA A 4 -17.48 -5.24 8.34
N ARG A 5 -18.12 -4.12 7.96
CA ARG A 5 -19.26 -3.55 8.71
C ARG A 5 -20.53 -4.38 8.62
N GLN A 6 -20.65 -5.22 7.59
CA GLN A 6 -21.73 -6.21 7.46
C GLN A 6 -21.44 -7.50 8.23
N GLY A 7 -20.31 -7.58 8.94
CA GLY A 7 -19.90 -8.79 9.68
C GLY A 7 -19.25 -9.86 8.80
N ILE A 8 -19.05 -9.61 7.50
CA ILE A 8 -18.51 -10.56 6.54
C ILE A 8 -16.97 -10.57 6.63
N ILE A 9 -16.41 -11.77 6.76
CA ILE A 9 -14.98 -12.04 6.65
C ILE A 9 -14.69 -12.38 5.19
N THR A 10 -13.75 -11.66 4.58
CA THR A 10 -13.37 -11.87 3.17
C THR A 10 -12.10 -12.72 3.06
N PRO A 11 -11.82 -13.34 1.91
CA PRO A 11 -10.58 -14.11 1.72
C PRO A 11 -9.31 -13.30 2.00
N GLU A 12 -9.32 -11.99 1.73
CA GLU A 12 -8.21 -11.10 2.06
C GLU A 12 -7.99 -11.01 3.58
N MET A 13 -9.07 -10.97 4.37
CA MET A 13 -8.97 -10.91 5.84
C MET A 13 -8.40 -12.21 6.42
N GLU A 14 -8.79 -13.36 5.85
CA GLU A 14 -8.24 -14.66 6.22
C GLU A 14 -6.75 -14.76 5.88
N TYR A 15 -6.38 -14.37 4.65
CA TYR A 15 -5.00 -14.33 4.19
C TYR A 15 -4.12 -13.47 5.12
N ILE A 16 -4.61 -12.28 5.47
CA ILE A 16 -3.92 -11.36 6.37
C ILE A 16 -3.74 -11.94 7.76
N ALA A 17 -4.76 -12.61 8.32
CA ALA A 17 -4.65 -13.21 9.64
C ALA A 17 -3.55 -14.28 9.66
N ILE A 18 -3.45 -15.11 8.60
CA ILE A 18 -2.38 -16.09 8.45
C ILE A 18 -1.02 -15.39 8.35
N ARG A 19 -0.91 -14.37 7.48
CA ARG A 19 0.33 -13.63 7.22
C ARG A 19 0.86 -12.93 8.47
N GLU A 20 0.00 -12.27 9.25
CA GLU A 20 0.42 -11.51 10.43
C GLU A 20 0.89 -12.39 11.59
N ASN A 21 0.46 -13.64 11.65
CA ASN A 21 0.93 -14.57 12.67
C ASN A 21 2.34 -15.12 12.36
N CYS A 22 2.88 -14.98 11.15
CA CYS A 22 4.26 -15.35 10.77
C CYS A 22 4.72 -16.77 11.19
N LYS A 23 3.79 -17.73 11.36
CA LYS A 23 4.06 -19.04 11.99
C LYS A 23 4.74 -18.93 13.36
N TRP A 24 4.51 -17.83 14.09
CA TRP A 24 5.08 -17.54 15.40
C TRP A 24 4.81 -18.66 16.43
N GLN A 25 3.68 -19.34 16.29
CA GLN A 25 3.29 -20.49 17.10
C GLN A 25 4.37 -21.58 17.15
N ASP A 26 5.12 -21.77 16.05
CA ASP A 26 6.14 -22.81 15.93
C ASP A 26 7.45 -22.44 16.67
N TYR A 27 7.62 -21.16 17.04
CA TYR A 27 8.88 -20.62 17.58
C TYR A 27 8.71 -19.95 18.95
N LYS A 28 7.51 -19.98 19.53
CA LYS A 28 7.16 -19.27 20.77
C LYS A 28 8.04 -19.67 21.97
N ASP A 29 8.52 -20.91 21.98
CA ASP A 29 9.37 -21.45 23.06
C ASP A 29 10.87 -21.17 22.85
N GLN A 30 11.27 -20.64 21.68
CA GLN A 30 12.69 -20.49 21.30
C GLN A 30 13.22 -19.07 21.50
N ILE A 31 12.36 -18.06 21.56
CA ILE A 31 12.76 -16.66 21.62
C ILE A 31 12.18 -16.02 22.89
N GLY A 32 13.05 -15.71 23.85
CA GLY A 32 12.70 -14.89 25.00
C GLY A 32 12.40 -13.47 24.55
N GLN A 33 11.14 -13.13 24.37
CA GLN A 33 10.74 -11.79 23.93
C GLN A 33 10.62 -10.85 25.14
N GLN A 34 11.40 -9.76 25.14
CA GLN A 34 11.27 -8.69 26.11
C GLN A 34 9.90 -8.02 25.97
N LYS A 35 9.21 -7.79 27.08
CA LYS A 35 7.89 -7.16 27.09
C LYS A 35 8.03 -5.67 26.73
N GLY A 36 7.70 -5.30 25.50
CA GLY A 36 7.69 -3.91 25.05
C GLY A 36 6.51 -3.10 25.63
N GLU A 37 6.54 -1.79 25.45
CA GLU A 37 5.42 -0.88 25.76
C GLU A 37 4.66 -0.52 24.48
N SER A 38 3.34 -0.69 24.49
CA SER A 38 2.47 -0.51 23.30
C SER A 38 1.71 0.83 23.31
N PHE A 39 1.84 1.61 24.38
CA PHE A 39 1.16 2.88 24.63
C PHE A 39 -0.37 2.76 24.53
N GLY A 40 -0.91 1.63 25.01
CA GLY A 40 -2.35 1.33 24.95
C GLY A 40 -2.85 0.77 23.61
N ALA A 41 -1.97 0.22 22.78
CA ALA A 41 -2.40 -0.57 21.62
C ALA A 41 -3.00 -1.91 22.08
N SER A 42 -3.99 -2.40 21.34
CA SER A 42 -4.69 -3.66 21.61
C SER A 42 -4.18 -4.74 20.66
N ILE A 43 -2.92 -5.12 20.82
CA ILE A 43 -2.28 -6.18 20.02
C ILE A 43 -2.57 -7.52 20.68
N PRO A 44 -3.31 -8.43 20.03
CA PRO A 44 -3.59 -9.76 20.60
C PRO A 44 -2.39 -10.69 20.43
N ASP A 45 -2.34 -11.76 21.21
CA ASP A 45 -1.31 -12.81 21.09
C ASP A 45 -1.42 -13.58 19.76
N MET A 46 -2.61 -13.61 19.16
CA MET A 46 -2.89 -14.27 17.88
C MET A 46 -3.86 -13.43 17.08
N ILE A 47 -3.54 -13.21 15.81
CA ILE A 47 -4.37 -12.46 14.87
C ILE A 47 -5.39 -13.42 14.24
N THR A 48 -6.68 -13.18 14.45
CA THR A 48 -7.75 -13.96 13.80
C THR A 48 -8.42 -13.19 12.66
N PRO A 49 -9.09 -13.85 11.71
CA PRO A 49 -9.86 -13.17 10.67
C PRO A 49 -10.95 -12.25 11.24
N GLU A 50 -11.57 -12.63 12.36
CA GLU A 50 -12.54 -11.80 13.09
C GLU A 50 -11.90 -10.53 13.64
N PHE A 51 -10.69 -10.62 14.22
CA PHE A 51 -9.95 -9.46 14.71
C PHE A 51 -9.61 -8.50 13.57
N VAL A 52 -9.12 -9.04 12.45
CA VAL A 52 -8.86 -8.26 11.22
C VAL A 52 -10.12 -7.54 10.76
N ARG A 53 -11.25 -8.25 10.65
CA ARG A 53 -12.55 -7.69 10.28
C ARG A 53 -12.96 -6.57 11.23
N ASP A 54 -12.84 -6.78 12.54
CA ASP A 54 -13.20 -5.81 13.57
C ASP A 54 -12.39 -4.51 13.47
N GLU A 55 -11.08 -4.61 13.29
CA GLU A 55 -10.21 -3.44 13.13
C GLU A 55 -10.54 -2.66 11.86
N VAL A 56 -10.86 -3.36 10.77
CA VAL A 56 -11.29 -2.75 9.50
C VAL A 56 -12.69 -2.12 9.62
N ALA A 57 -13.62 -2.76 10.32
CA ALA A 57 -14.98 -2.25 10.52
C ALA A 57 -14.98 -0.94 11.35
N ARG A 58 -14.14 -0.89 12.39
CA ARG A 58 -13.90 0.28 13.25
C ARG A 58 -13.06 1.37 12.57
N GLY A 59 -12.48 1.09 11.41
CA GLY A 59 -11.63 2.03 10.67
C GLY A 59 -10.27 2.29 11.31
N ARG A 60 -9.80 1.38 12.20
CA ARG A 60 -8.45 1.43 12.79
C ARG A 60 -7.40 0.75 11.92
N ALA A 61 -7.83 -0.01 10.93
CA ALA A 61 -6.97 -0.64 9.94
C ALA A 61 -7.60 -0.61 8.54
N VAL A 62 -6.75 -0.73 7.53
CA VAL A 62 -7.13 -0.73 6.11
C VAL A 62 -6.45 -1.85 5.34
N ILE A 63 -7.16 -2.38 4.34
CA ILE A 63 -6.67 -3.40 3.40
C ILE A 63 -6.68 -2.78 2.00
N PRO A 64 -5.53 -2.34 1.48
CA PRO A 64 -5.44 -1.78 0.13
C PRO A 64 -5.47 -2.91 -0.92
N ALA A 65 -6.66 -3.42 -1.23
CA ALA A 65 -6.88 -4.47 -2.22
C ALA A 65 -7.82 -3.96 -3.32
N ASN A 66 -7.25 -3.38 -4.38
CA ASN A 66 -8.03 -2.96 -5.54
C ASN A 66 -8.40 -4.20 -6.37
N ILE A 67 -9.68 -4.35 -6.71
CA ILE A 67 -10.19 -5.45 -7.53
C ILE A 67 -9.50 -5.58 -8.90
N ASN A 68 -8.89 -4.50 -9.41
CA ASN A 68 -8.17 -4.49 -10.68
C ASN A 68 -6.68 -4.82 -10.57
N HIS A 69 -6.19 -5.13 -9.36
CA HIS A 69 -4.83 -5.57 -9.07
C HIS A 69 -4.86 -6.98 -8.45
N PRO A 70 -5.30 -8.00 -9.21
CA PRO A 70 -5.39 -9.38 -8.73
C PRO A 70 -4.03 -10.00 -8.39
N GLU A 71 -2.93 -9.43 -8.88
CA GLU A 71 -1.57 -9.86 -8.58
C GLU A 71 -1.14 -9.51 -7.15
N SER A 72 -1.85 -8.60 -6.47
CA SER A 72 -1.50 -8.16 -5.11
C SER A 72 -1.79 -9.26 -4.08
N GLU A 73 -0.78 -9.60 -3.29
CA GLU A 73 -0.91 -10.39 -2.08
C GLU A 73 -1.45 -9.50 -0.94
N PRO A 74 -2.63 -9.82 -0.37
CA PRO A 74 -3.27 -8.96 0.62
C PRO A 74 -2.40 -8.69 1.86
N MET A 75 -2.50 -7.47 2.36
CA MET A 75 -1.86 -7.03 3.60
C MET A 75 -2.70 -5.97 4.29
N ILE A 76 -2.42 -5.74 5.58
CA ILE A 76 -3.13 -4.79 6.42
C ILE A 76 -2.20 -3.71 6.94
N ILE A 77 -2.73 -2.49 7.04
CA ILE A 77 -2.06 -1.36 7.67
C ILE A 77 -2.92 -0.91 8.84
N GLY A 78 -2.38 -0.97 10.05
CA GLY A 78 -3.07 -0.55 11.27
C GLY A 78 -2.17 -0.66 12.51
N ARG A 79 -2.56 0.02 13.58
CA ARG A 79 -1.74 0.13 14.81
C ARG A 79 -1.51 -1.21 15.52
N ASN A 80 -2.47 -2.13 15.42
CA ASN A 80 -2.46 -3.40 16.16
C ASN A 80 -1.87 -4.58 15.35
N PHE A 81 -1.15 -4.27 14.26
CA PHE A 81 -0.53 -5.23 13.35
C PHE A 81 0.97 -4.93 13.26
N MET A 82 1.75 -5.80 12.61
CA MET A 82 3.16 -5.51 12.36
C MET A 82 3.30 -4.19 11.59
N VAL A 83 4.29 -3.39 11.96
CA VAL A 83 4.61 -2.13 11.25
C VAL A 83 4.94 -2.44 9.79
N LYS A 84 4.41 -1.62 8.88
CA LYS A 84 4.60 -1.76 7.43
C LYS A 84 5.45 -0.62 6.89
N ILE A 85 6.29 -0.91 5.90
CA ILE A 85 7.19 0.06 5.25
C ILE A 85 6.77 0.28 3.80
N ASN A 86 6.81 1.53 3.34
CA ASN A 86 6.54 1.90 1.96
C ASN A 86 7.84 2.28 1.23
N GLY A 87 8.05 1.73 0.03
CA GLY A 87 9.09 2.16 -0.90
C GLY A 87 8.54 3.14 -1.94
N ASN A 88 9.24 4.24 -2.18
CA ASN A 88 8.90 5.18 -3.26
C ASN A 88 9.77 4.91 -4.48
N ILE A 89 9.13 4.78 -5.64
CA ILE A 89 9.79 4.73 -6.95
C ILE A 89 9.24 5.86 -7.83
N GLY A 90 9.79 6.02 -9.02
CA GLY A 90 9.24 6.93 -10.02
C GLY A 90 10.30 7.52 -10.92
N ASN A 91 9.90 7.71 -12.18
CA ASN A 91 10.73 8.40 -13.16
C ASN A 91 10.74 9.92 -12.93
N SER A 92 11.88 10.53 -13.24
CA SER A 92 12.01 11.98 -13.32
C SER A 92 12.07 12.45 -14.78
N ALA A 93 11.88 13.75 -15.02
CA ALA A 93 12.03 14.33 -16.35
C ALA A 93 13.42 14.14 -16.98
N LEU A 94 14.41 13.73 -16.18
CA LEU A 94 15.81 13.57 -16.57
C LEU A 94 16.22 12.11 -16.87
N GLY A 95 15.30 11.14 -16.74
CA GLY A 95 15.50 9.78 -17.21
C GLY A 95 15.20 8.70 -16.18
N SER A 96 14.28 7.81 -16.52
CA SER A 96 14.40 6.37 -16.28
C SER A 96 13.53 5.62 -17.30
N SER A 97 13.92 4.39 -17.63
CA SER A 97 13.15 3.50 -18.49
C SER A 97 12.06 2.76 -17.69
N ILE A 98 11.14 2.10 -18.39
CA ILE A 98 10.14 1.23 -17.75
C ILE A 98 10.84 0.11 -16.98
N ASP A 99 11.84 -0.53 -17.58
CA ASP A 99 12.59 -1.64 -16.99
C ASP A 99 13.27 -1.22 -15.69
N GLU A 100 13.90 -0.03 -15.66
CA GLU A 100 14.53 0.50 -14.45
C GLU A 100 13.53 0.72 -13.30
N GLU A 101 12.31 1.16 -13.59
CA GLU A 101 11.29 1.36 -12.55
C GLU A 101 10.74 0.03 -12.03
N VAL A 102 10.58 -0.97 -12.91
CA VAL A 102 10.21 -2.33 -12.51
C VAL A 102 11.31 -2.95 -11.66
N ASP A 103 12.58 -2.80 -12.03
CA ASP A 103 13.72 -3.31 -11.26
C ASP A 103 13.81 -2.65 -9.87
N LYS A 104 13.61 -1.33 -9.77
CA LYS A 104 13.54 -0.63 -8.48
C LYS A 104 12.42 -1.16 -7.60
N MET A 105 11.24 -1.41 -8.18
CA MET A 105 10.12 -2.00 -7.45
C MET A 105 10.49 -3.39 -6.92
N VAL A 106 10.96 -4.28 -7.79
CA VAL A 106 11.35 -5.66 -7.42
C VAL A 106 12.42 -5.63 -6.34
N TRP A 107 13.40 -4.75 -6.46
CA TRP A 107 14.46 -4.58 -5.47
C TRP A 107 13.90 -4.11 -4.12
N GLY A 108 13.04 -3.09 -4.11
CA GLY A 108 12.41 -2.60 -2.88
C GLY A 108 11.61 -3.68 -2.15
N ILE A 109 10.78 -4.43 -2.88
CA ILE A 109 9.98 -5.52 -2.33
C ILE A 109 10.89 -6.62 -1.77
N ARG A 110 11.93 -7.01 -2.50
CA ARG A 110 12.90 -8.04 -2.08
C ARG A 110 13.55 -7.71 -0.73
N TRP A 111 13.76 -6.43 -0.43
CA TRP A 111 14.37 -5.98 0.82
C TRP A 111 13.35 -5.56 1.90
N GLY A 112 12.06 -5.85 1.71
CA GLY A 112 11.05 -5.70 2.74
C GLY A 112 10.14 -4.46 2.62
N ALA A 113 10.03 -3.85 1.44
CA ALA A 113 8.95 -2.90 1.21
C ALA A 113 7.60 -3.62 1.16
N ASP A 114 6.73 -3.33 2.11
CA ASP A 114 5.36 -3.86 2.14
C ASP A 114 4.48 -3.20 1.09
N THR A 115 4.70 -1.92 0.77
CA THR A 115 3.92 -1.22 -0.26
C THR A 115 4.85 -0.39 -1.13
N ILE A 116 4.42 -0.11 -2.36
CA ILE A 116 5.19 0.72 -3.29
C ILE A 116 4.35 1.89 -3.75
N MET A 117 4.93 3.08 -3.83
CA MET A 117 4.29 4.25 -4.42
C MET A 117 5.00 4.67 -5.70
N ASP A 118 4.25 4.72 -6.81
CA ASP A 118 4.71 5.31 -8.06
C ASP A 118 4.51 6.83 -8.03
N LEU A 119 5.63 7.55 -7.91
CA LEU A 119 5.72 9.01 -7.89
C LEU A 119 6.18 9.59 -9.24
N SER A 120 6.12 8.82 -10.33
CA SER A 120 6.56 9.25 -11.66
C SER A 120 5.91 10.56 -12.11
N THR A 121 6.73 11.45 -12.66
CA THR A 121 6.31 12.78 -13.16
C THR A 121 6.62 13.01 -14.64
N GLY A 122 7.31 12.08 -15.30
CA GLY A 122 7.81 12.20 -16.67
C GLY A 122 6.80 11.95 -17.79
N LYS A 123 7.33 11.55 -18.95
CA LYS A 123 6.53 11.04 -20.08
C LYS A 123 6.15 9.56 -19.82
N ASN A 124 5.14 9.05 -20.50
CA ASN A 124 4.69 7.64 -20.46
C ASN A 124 4.29 7.07 -19.08
N ILE A 125 3.89 7.91 -18.12
CA ILE A 125 3.48 7.50 -16.76
C ILE A 125 2.48 6.35 -16.76
N HIS A 126 1.50 6.37 -17.68
CA HIS A 126 0.48 5.32 -17.76
C HIS A 126 1.08 3.96 -18.10
N GLU A 127 1.97 3.90 -19.09
CA GLU A 127 2.59 2.66 -19.52
C GLU A 127 3.50 2.09 -18.43
N THR A 128 4.39 2.93 -17.88
CA THR A 128 5.27 2.54 -16.76
C THR A 128 4.45 1.99 -15.58
N ARG A 129 3.34 2.65 -15.25
CA ARG A 129 2.48 2.23 -14.15
C ARG A 129 1.78 0.90 -14.40
N GLU A 130 1.28 0.65 -15.60
CA GLU A 130 0.67 -0.65 -15.93
C GLU A 130 1.71 -1.77 -15.77
N TRP A 131 2.94 -1.56 -16.25
CA TRP A 131 4.02 -2.53 -16.04
C TRP A 131 4.33 -2.76 -14.56
N ILE A 132 4.39 -1.69 -13.76
CA ILE A 132 4.56 -1.79 -12.29
C ILE A 132 3.43 -2.60 -11.67
N ILE A 133 2.16 -2.24 -11.91
CA ILE A 133 1.00 -2.89 -11.28
C ILE A 133 0.97 -4.38 -11.64
N ARG A 134 1.16 -4.74 -12.91
CA ARG A 134 1.08 -6.12 -13.39
C ARG A 134 2.22 -7.02 -12.89
N ASN A 135 3.32 -6.43 -12.41
CA ASN A 135 4.47 -7.16 -11.88
C ASN A 135 4.64 -6.97 -10.37
N SER A 136 3.67 -6.33 -9.69
CA SER A 136 3.78 -6.07 -8.26
C SER A 136 2.91 -7.03 -7.45
N PRO A 137 3.50 -7.83 -6.55
CA PRO A 137 2.75 -8.59 -5.55
C PRO A 137 2.31 -7.73 -4.37
N VAL A 138 2.69 -6.45 -4.30
CA VAL A 138 2.36 -5.57 -3.18
C VAL A 138 1.44 -4.43 -3.63
N PRO A 139 0.64 -3.84 -2.72
CA PRO A 139 -0.21 -2.72 -3.05
C PRO A 139 0.56 -1.53 -3.63
N ILE A 140 0.05 -0.99 -4.74
CA ILE A 140 0.61 0.19 -5.42
C ILE A 140 -0.18 1.46 -5.09
N GLY A 141 0.50 2.44 -4.49
CA GLY A 141 0.03 3.81 -4.31
C GLY A 141 0.40 4.71 -5.48
N THR A 142 -0.39 5.76 -5.72
CA THR A 142 -0.07 6.82 -6.69
C THR A 142 -0.52 8.18 -6.17
N VAL A 143 0.14 9.25 -6.61
CA VAL A 143 -0.30 10.63 -6.36
C VAL A 143 -1.03 11.16 -7.59
N ARG A 144 -2.31 11.56 -7.45
CA ARG A 144 -3.15 12.04 -8.57
C ARG A 144 -2.85 13.48 -9.05
N PHE A 145 -1.76 14.11 -8.62
CA PHE A 145 -1.45 15.50 -9.03
C PHE A 145 -0.96 15.64 -10.48
N SER A 146 -0.20 14.69 -11.02
CA SER A 146 0.45 14.88 -12.33
C SER A 146 -0.51 14.80 -13.53
N SER A 147 -1.61 14.03 -13.44
CA SER A 147 -2.61 13.94 -14.50
C SER A 147 -3.54 15.15 -14.55
N LEU A 148 -3.93 15.69 -13.39
CA LEU A 148 -4.83 16.86 -13.27
C LEU A 148 -4.18 18.17 -13.74
N ARG A 149 -2.87 18.35 -13.51
CA ARG A 149 -2.20 19.59 -13.89
C ARG A 149 -2.04 19.75 -15.41
N LYS A 150 -1.93 18.66 -16.17
CA LYS A 150 -1.92 18.70 -17.65
C LYS A 150 -3.28 19.05 -18.25
N SER A 151 -4.39 18.65 -17.62
CA SER A 151 -5.74 18.99 -18.11
C SER A 151 -6.17 20.40 -17.73
N GLN A 152 -5.78 20.91 -16.56
CA GLN A 152 -6.14 22.27 -16.12
C GLN A 152 -5.34 23.39 -16.80
N TRP A 153 -4.09 23.16 -17.23
CA TRP A 153 -3.25 24.21 -17.84
C TRP A 153 -3.52 24.43 -19.35
N ARG A 154 -4.21 23.52 -20.04
CA ARG A 154 -4.57 23.69 -21.46
C ARG A 154 -5.82 24.56 -21.69
N GLY A 155 -6.49 25.04 -20.64
CA GLY A 155 -7.80 25.70 -20.73
C GLY A 155 -7.92 27.13 -20.21
N ARG A 156 -6.86 27.77 -19.70
CA ARG A 156 -6.97 29.16 -19.20
C ARG A 156 -5.81 30.02 -19.71
N ARG A 157 -5.99 30.63 -20.90
CA ARG A 157 -5.36 31.92 -21.17
C ARG A 157 -5.94 32.90 -20.15
N PHE A 158 -5.16 33.27 -19.14
CA PHE A 158 -5.51 34.40 -18.29
C PHE A 158 -5.38 35.66 -19.14
N ASN A 159 -6.52 36.25 -19.46
CA ASN A 159 -6.61 37.60 -19.99
C ASN A 159 -6.19 38.53 -18.85
N LEU A 160 -4.96 39.04 -18.87
CA LEU A 160 -4.53 40.10 -17.98
C LEU A 160 -5.19 41.39 -18.46
N GLY A 161 -6.39 41.65 -17.94
CA GLY A 161 -7.00 42.97 -17.99
C GLY A 161 -6.14 43.95 -17.21
N SER A 162 -5.72 45.01 -17.88
CA SER A 162 -5.11 46.22 -17.31
C SER A 162 -5.98 46.77 -16.19
N VAL A 163 -5.38 47.01 -15.02
CA VAL A 163 -5.94 47.89 -14.00
C VAL A 163 -5.04 49.10 -13.91
N SER A 164 -5.68 50.26 -14.14
CA SER A 164 -5.23 51.66 -14.09
C SER A 164 -4.06 52.07 -15.00
#